data_AF-A0A2N2MWG3-F1
#
_entry.id   AF-A0A2N2MWG3-F1
#
_cell.length_a   1.000
_cell.length_b   1.000
_cell.length_c   1.000
_cell.angle_alpha   90.00
_cell.angle_beta   90.00
_cell.angle_gamma   90.00
#
_symmetry.space_group_name_H-M   'P 1'
#
loop_
_entity.id
_entity.type
_entity.pdbx_description
1 polymer ?
#
loop_
_entity_poly.entity_id
_entity_poly.type
_entity_poly.pdbx_seq_one_letter_code
_entity_poly.pdbx_strand_id
1 'polypeptide(L)'
;TYSAALVAKTIADNDGLVQSYSFWTFSDLFEEAGQYAAPFHGGFGLQNIYGIPKPTYRLFEMLHGLGNERIQVTGGANSTVEILATKDFSELSLLVYNHDIPGSEIHQEDVVIHLAGITDSATATISRIDADHVNPKQKWIDLGSPMYPDQKELDQINQSSVLNSEPQKISFEDGNGSVQFKIPENGIVEIKIFC
;
A
#
# COMPACT_ATOMS: atom_id res chain seq x y z
N THR A 1 1.45 -6.21 5.84
CA THR A 1 0.26 -5.60 5.22
C THR A 1 -0.50 -4.79 6.25
N TYR A 2 -0.94 -5.38 7.37
CA TYR A 2 -1.59 -4.66 8.50
C TYR A 2 -0.97 -3.30 8.84
N SER A 3 0.33 -3.26 9.16
CA SER A 3 1.00 -2.00 9.53
C SER A 3 1.00 -0.96 8.41
N ALA A 4 0.98 -1.37 7.14
CA ALA A 4 0.88 -0.45 6.03
C ALA A 4 -0.56 0.12 5.95
N ALA A 5 -1.58 -0.73 6.00
CA ALA A 5 -2.98 -0.27 5.94
C ALA A 5 -3.32 0.69 7.10
N LEU A 6 -2.83 0.42 8.31
CA LEU A 6 -2.93 1.32 9.46
C LEU A 6 -2.27 2.68 9.21
N VAL A 7 -1.06 2.69 8.63
CA VAL A 7 -0.34 3.93 8.31
C VAL A 7 -1.06 4.73 7.21
N ALA A 8 -1.60 4.04 6.20
CA ALA A 8 -2.39 4.68 5.13
C ALA A 8 -3.59 5.42 5.71
N LYS A 9 -4.37 4.74 6.56
CA LYS A 9 -5.49 5.34 7.29
C LYS A 9 -5.04 6.50 8.18
N THR A 10 -3.98 6.30 8.97
CA THR A 10 -3.47 7.34 9.88
C THR A 10 -3.09 8.60 9.11
N ILE A 11 -2.39 8.47 7.99
CA ILE A 11 -2.00 9.63 7.18
C ILE A 11 -3.22 10.28 6.54
N ALA A 12 -4.14 9.50 5.96
CA ALA A 12 -5.34 10.03 5.33
C ALA A 12 -6.27 10.77 6.30
N ASP A 13 -6.45 10.25 7.52
CA ASP A 13 -7.33 10.81 8.56
C ASP A 13 -6.73 12.06 9.24
N ASN A 14 -5.41 12.22 9.23
CA ASN A 14 -4.72 13.36 9.84
C ASN A 14 -4.41 14.49 8.84
N ASP A 15 -4.79 14.33 7.57
CA ASP A 15 -4.66 15.37 6.55
C ASP A 15 -5.38 16.65 6.99
N GLY A 16 -4.66 17.77 6.99
CA GLY A 16 -5.15 19.07 7.49
C GLY A 16 -5.20 19.24 9.02
N LEU A 17 -4.94 18.19 9.82
CA LEU A 17 -4.94 18.28 11.29
C LEU A 17 -3.54 18.50 11.88
N VAL A 18 -2.50 17.99 11.21
CA VAL A 18 -1.10 18.09 11.65
C VAL A 18 -0.21 18.54 10.49
N GLN A 19 0.93 19.15 10.82
CA GLN A 19 1.91 19.58 9.81
C GLN A 19 2.95 18.51 9.48
N SER A 20 3.08 17.49 10.35
CA SER A 20 4.08 16.44 10.19
C SER A 20 3.67 15.18 10.92
N TYR A 21 3.96 14.04 10.30
CA TYR A 21 3.90 12.71 10.89
C TYR A 21 5.28 12.04 10.69
N SER A 22 5.97 11.73 11.78
CA SER A 22 7.28 11.09 11.75
C SER A 22 7.15 9.62 12.12
N PHE A 23 7.17 8.73 11.13
CA PHE A 23 7.13 7.29 11.36
C PHE A 23 8.39 6.83 12.11
N TRP A 24 8.20 6.14 13.23
CA TRP A 24 9.29 5.54 14.01
C TRP A 24 9.38 4.05 13.65
N THR A 25 10.39 3.58 12.91
CA THR A 25 11.61 4.25 12.41
C THR A 25 11.86 3.96 10.93
N PHE A 26 12.89 4.56 10.34
CA PHE A 26 13.28 4.26 8.96
C PHE A 26 13.95 2.87 8.80
N SER A 27 14.63 2.33 9.82
CA SER A 27 15.41 1.10 9.73
C SER A 27 15.42 0.28 11.03
N ASP A 28 15.52 -1.06 10.88
CA ASP A 28 15.76 -2.02 11.96
C ASP A 28 17.21 -2.07 12.45
N LEU A 29 18.11 -1.23 11.90
CA LEU A 29 19.39 -0.93 12.55
C LEU A 29 19.11 -0.09 13.81
N PHE A 30 18.83 -0.78 14.90
CA PHE A 30 18.18 -0.22 16.08
C PHE A 30 18.48 -1.04 17.33
N GLU A 31 18.86 -0.38 18.43
CA GLU A 31 19.47 -1.07 19.58
C GLU A 31 18.87 -0.71 20.96
N GLU A 32 17.69 -0.09 21.06
CA GLU A 32 17.06 0.19 22.37
C GLU A 32 16.85 -1.08 23.22
N ALA A 33 16.65 -2.21 22.57
CA ALA A 33 16.57 -3.55 23.19
C ALA A 33 17.71 -4.47 22.71
N GLY A 34 18.82 -3.90 22.24
CA GLY A 34 19.91 -4.60 21.54
C GLY A 34 19.57 -4.94 20.08
N GLN A 35 20.60 -5.19 19.27
CA GLN A 35 20.43 -5.54 17.86
C GLN A 35 19.94 -6.98 17.71
N TYR A 36 18.80 -7.16 17.04
CA TYR A 36 18.32 -8.48 16.65
C TYR A 36 18.96 -8.94 15.35
N ALA A 37 19.36 -10.22 15.29
CA ALA A 37 20.04 -10.80 14.14
C ALA A 37 19.09 -11.33 13.05
N ALA A 38 17.85 -11.71 13.39
CA ALA A 38 16.92 -12.27 12.43
C ALA A 38 16.43 -11.19 11.43
N PRO A 39 16.29 -11.47 10.12
CA PRO A 39 15.83 -10.49 9.14
C PRO A 39 14.46 -9.87 9.44
N PHE A 40 13.55 -10.63 10.05
CA PHE A 40 12.25 -10.13 10.50
C PHE A 40 12.00 -10.55 11.95
N HIS A 41 11.99 -9.58 12.85
CA HIS A 41 11.90 -9.79 14.30
C HIS A 41 10.89 -8.85 14.98
N GLY A 42 10.05 -8.18 14.20
CA GLY A 42 9.09 -7.20 14.73
C GLY A 42 9.69 -5.83 15.04
N GLY A 43 10.87 -5.52 14.52
CA GLY A 43 11.49 -4.20 14.63
C GLY A 43 10.66 -3.09 13.98
N PHE A 44 10.88 -1.86 14.45
CA PHE A 44 10.13 -0.66 14.08
C PHE A 44 10.38 -0.17 12.65
N GLY A 45 11.49 -0.58 12.02
CA GLY A 45 11.98 0.01 10.80
C GLY A 45 11.07 -0.16 9.59
N LEU A 46 11.08 0.82 8.69
CA LEU A 46 10.55 0.66 7.32
C LEU A 46 11.37 -0.34 6.50
N GLN A 47 12.68 -0.46 6.79
CA GLN A 47 13.56 -1.47 6.20
C GLN A 47 14.08 -2.43 7.28
N ASN A 48 14.37 -3.67 6.90
CA ASN A 48 15.05 -4.59 7.81
C ASN A 48 16.57 -4.36 7.87
N ILE A 49 17.28 -5.18 8.64
CA ILE A 49 18.75 -5.07 8.86
C ILE A 49 19.60 -5.28 7.60
N TYR A 50 19.02 -5.85 6.54
CA TYR A 50 19.65 -6.04 5.23
C TYR A 50 19.22 -4.96 4.23
N GLY A 51 18.48 -3.94 4.68
CA GLY A 51 17.95 -2.88 3.81
C GLY A 51 16.73 -3.28 3.00
N ILE A 52 16.16 -4.46 3.22
CA ILE A 52 14.99 -4.93 2.48
C ILE A 52 13.76 -4.10 2.90
N PRO A 53 13.08 -3.41 1.96
CA PRO A 53 11.90 -2.62 2.28
C PRO A 53 10.75 -3.50 2.80
N LYS A 54 10.10 -3.09 3.88
CA LYS A 54 8.87 -3.72 4.39
C LYS A 54 7.65 -3.15 3.66
N PRO A 55 6.45 -3.77 3.77
CA PRO A 55 5.22 -3.23 3.17
C PRO A 55 4.98 -1.74 3.46
N THR A 56 5.26 -1.28 4.68
CA THR A 56 5.07 0.12 5.06
C THR A 56 6.04 1.06 4.32
N TYR A 57 7.25 0.62 3.98
CA TYR A 57 8.15 1.42 3.13
C TYR A 57 7.54 1.64 1.75
N ARG A 58 7.01 0.57 1.14
CA ARG A 58 6.39 0.63 -0.20
C ARG A 58 5.10 1.44 -0.21
N LEU A 59 4.39 1.48 0.91
CA LEU A 59 3.30 2.44 1.09
C LEU A 59 3.82 3.89 1.08
N PHE A 60 4.91 4.19 1.78
CA PHE A 60 5.51 5.53 1.70
C PHE A 60 6.00 5.87 0.28
N GLU A 61 6.45 4.88 -0.49
CA GLU A 61 6.75 5.04 -1.92
C GLU A 61 5.50 5.38 -2.75
N MET A 62 4.36 4.71 -2.52
CA MET A 62 3.07 5.08 -3.14
C MET A 62 2.66 6.51 -2.74
N LEU A 63 2.71 6.83 -1.44
CA LEU A 63 2.36 8.15 -0.91
C LEU A 63 3.22 9.26 -1.50
N HIS A 64 4.51 8.99 -1.74
CA HIS A 64 5.41 9.94 -2.39
C HIS A 64 5.01 10.26 -3.83
N GLY A 65 4.35 9.32 -4.52
CA GLY A 65 3.86 9.47 -5.88
C GLY A 65 2.45 10.00 -6.01
N LEU A 66 1.81 10.44 -4.91
CA LEU A 66 0.47 11.05 -4.95
C LEU A 66 0.52 12.48 -5.48
N GLY A 67 -0.64 12.96 -5.94
CA GLY A 67 -0.82 14.33 -6.38
C GLY A 67 -1.00 15.32 -5.22
N ASN A 68 -1.01 16.62 -5.56
CA ASN A 68 -1.06 17.70 -4.58
C ASN A 68 -2.47 18.23 -4.29
N GLU A 69 -3.47 17.86 -5.09
CA GLU A 69 -4.86 18.28 -4.90
C GLU A 69 -5.69 17.12 -4.33
N ARG A 70 -6.22 17.27 -3.11
CA ARG A 70 -7.10 16.27 -2.49
C ARG A 70 -8.47 16.26 -3.16
N ILE A 71 -8.91 15.09 -3.62
CA ILE A 71 -10.23 14.90 -4.23
C ILE A 71 -11.18 14.29 -3.20
N GLN A 72 -12.38 14.84 -3.12
CA GLN A 72 -13.46 14.30 -2.28
C GLN A 72 -13.96 12.98 -2.87
N VAL A 73 -14.06 11.96 -2.02
CA VAL A 73 -14.59 10.63 -2.38
C VAL A 73 -15.90 10.44 -1.63
N THR A 74 -16.93 9.96 -2.33
CA THR A 74 -18.25 9.65 -1.75
C THR A 74 -18.63 8.21 -2.01
N GLY A 75 -19.29 7.56 -1.05
CA GLY A 75 -19.68 6.14 -1.14
C GLY A 75 -19.03 5.32 -0.03
N GLY A 76 -19.08 3.99 -0.13
CA GLY A 76 -18.40 3.09 0.82
C GLY A 76 -18.97 3.09 2.24
N ALA A 77 -20.20 3.56 2.45
CA ALA A 77 -20.83 3.53 3.78
C ALA A 77 -20.89 2.09 4.31
N ASN A 78 -20.42 1.88 5.54
CA ASN A 78 -20.29 0.57 6.21
C ASN A 78 -19.28 -0.40 5.56
N SER A 79 -18.35 0.09 4.74
CA SER A 79 -17.21 -0.67 4.26
C SER A 79 -15.99 -0.43 5.15
N THR A 80 -15.09 -1.40 5.19
CA THR A 80 -13.75 -1.25 5.77
C THR A 80 -12.73 -0.68 4.77
N VAL A 81 -13.17 -0.43 3.54
CA VAL A 81 -12.39 0.16 2.46
C VAL A 81 -12.58 1.67 2.41
N GLU A 82 -11.47 2.39 2.49
CA GLU A 82 -11.43 3.84 2.32
C GLU A 82 -10.46 4.23 1.18
N ILE A 83 -10.61 5.45 0.67
CA ILE A 83 -9.85 5.94 -0.48
C ILE A 83 -9.27 7.33 -0.19
N LEU A 84 -7.95 7.44 -0.27
CA LEU A 84 -7.21 8.68 -0.40
C LEU A 84 -7.05 8.99 -1.90
N ALA A 85 -7.88 9.89 -2.42
CA ALA A 85 -7.81 10.33 -3.82
C ALA A 85 -7.08 11.67 -3.94
N THR A 86 -6.13 11.76 -4.85
CA THR A 86 -5.38 12.98 -5.16
C THR A 86 -5.26 13.17 -6.66
N LYS A 87 -5.11 14.42 -7.10
CA LYS A 87 -4.90 14.77 -8.49
C LYS A 87 -3.64 15.63 -8.64
N ASP A 88 -2.93 15.42 -9.74
CA ASP A 88 -1.90 16.34 -10.23
C ASP A 88 -2.01 16.45 -11.75
N PHE A 89 -2.05 17.66 -12.31
CA PHE A 89 -2.25 17.95 -13.74
C PHE A 89 -3.17 16.94 -14.50
N SER A 90 -2.57 15.91 -15.12
CA SER A 90 -3.22 14.87 -15.94
C SER A 90 -3.29 13.48 -15.28
N GLU A 91 -2.89 13.35 -14.02
CA GLU A 91 -2.87 12.11 -13.24
C GLU A 91 -3.87 12.19 -12.07
N LEU A 92 -4.75 11.18 -11.97
CA LEU A 92 -5.56 10.92 -10.79
C LEU A 92 -5.00 9.68 -10.08
N SER A 93 -4.63 9.85 -8.81
CA SER A 93 -4.06 8.79 -7.97
C SER A 93 -5.02 8.43 -6.85
N LEU A 94 -5.37 7.16 -6.78
CA LEU A 94 -6.31 6.59 -5.82
C LEU A 94 -5.55 5.59 -4.95
N LEU A 95 -5.29 5.95 -3.70
CA LEU A 95 -4.75 5.03 -2.70
C LEU A 95 -5.91 4.46 -1.90
N VAL A 96 -6.23 3.19 -2.16
CA VAL A 96 -7.33 2.44 -1.57
C VAL A 96 -6.76 1.51 -0.52
N TYR A 97 -7.33 1.49 0.69
CA TYR A 97 -6.85 0.62 1.77
C TYR A 97 -8.03 0.00 2.51
N ASN A 98 -7.90 -1.28 2.83
CA ASN A 98 -8.89 -2.06 3.57
C ASN A 98 -8.40 -2.24 5.00
N HIS A 99 -8.95 -1.50 5.96
CA HIS A 99 -8.47 -1.50 7.34
C HIS A 99 -9.58 -1.21 8.35
N ASP A 100 -9.49 -1.83 9.52
CA ASP A 100 -10.32 -1.52 10.68
C ASP A 100 -9.49 -1.64 11.97
N ILE A 101 -10.07 -1.23 13.09
CA ILE A 101 -9.44 -1.24 14.41
C ILE A 101 -8.92 -2.64 14.79
N PRO A 102 -7.84 -2.71 15.59
CA PRO A 102 -7.30 -3.99 16.03
C PRO A 102 -8.37 -4.87 16.69
N GLY A 103 -8.53 -6.10 16.20
CA GLY A 103 -9.49 -7.08 16.72
C GLY A 103 -10.86 -7.08 16.05
N SER A 104 -11.15 -6.11 15.17
CA SER A 104 -12.29 -6.20 14.26
C SER A 104 -12.09 -7.30 13.21
N GLU A 105 -13.20 -7.87 12.75
CA GLU A 105 -13.22 -8.79 11.63
C GLU A 105 -13.20 -7.99 10.32
N ILE A 106 -12.24 -8.30 9.45
CA ILE A 106 -12.07 -7.68 8.14
C ILE A 106 -12.13 -8.78 7.09
N HIS A 107 -12.80 -8.52 5.99
CA HIS A 107 -12.90 -9.46 4.88
C HIS A 107 -12.38 -8.85 3.59
N GLN A 108 -12.12 -9.71 2.62
CA GLN A 108 -11.91 -9.25 1.25
C GLN A 108 -13.18 -8.57 0.73
N GLU A 109 -13.02 -7.42 0.09
CA GLU A 109 -14.11 -6.68 -0.54
C GLU A 109 -13.92 -6.60 -2.07
N ASP A 110 -15.04 -6.65 -2.80
CA ASP A 110 -15.12 -6.33 -4.22
C ASP A 110 -15.42 -4.84 -4.38
N VAL A 111 -14.47 -4.07 -4.91
CA VAL A 111 -14.56 -2.60 -4.99
C VAL A 111 -14.83 -2.16 -6.41
N VAL A 112 -15.79 -1.25 -6.58
CA VAL A 112 -16.06 -0.53 -7.84
C VAL A 112 -15.93 0.96 -7.58
N ILE A 113 -15.01 1.62 -8.30
CA ILE A 113 -14.84 3.07 -8.24
C ILE A 113 -15.37 3.67 -9.53
N HIS A 114 -16.35 4.55 -9.41
CA HIS A 114 -16.89 5.33 -10.52
C HIS A 114 -16.14 6.65 -10.66
N LEU A 115 -15.79 6.99 -11.90
CA LEU A 115 -14.94 8.11 -12.27
C LEU A 115 -15.71 9.00 -13.25
N ALA A 116 -16.01 10.22 -12.81
CA ALA A 116 -16.67 11.22 -13.63
C ALA A 116 -15.63 12.10 -14.35
N GLY A 117 -15.93 12.49 -15.59
CA GLY A 117 -15.13 13.47 -16.33
C GLY A 117 -13.80 12.96 -16.88
N ILE A 118 -13.62 11.64 -16.97
CA ILE A 118 -12.46 11.02 -17.64
C ILE A 118 -12.79 10.67 -19.10
N THR A 119 -11.79 10.71 -19.97
CA THR A 119 -11.92 10.40 -21.40
C THR A 119 -11.84 8.90 -21.65
N ASP A 120 -12.41 8.42 -22.76
CA ASP A 120 -12.32 7.01 -23.18
C ASP A 120 -10.90 6.58 -23.60
N SER A 121 -10.02 7.55 -23.84
CA SER A 121 -8.58 7.35 -24.05
C SER A 121 -7.79 7.17 -22.76
N ALA A 122 -8.41 7.34 -21.58
CA ALA A 122 -7.71 7.25 -20.32
C ALA A 122 -7.15 5.83 -20.10
N THR A 123 -5.95 5.77 -19.53
CA THR A 123 -5.30 4.51 -19.15
C THR A 123 -5.15 4.44 -17.64
N ALA A 124 -5.18 3.24 -17.09
CA ALA A 124 -4.96 3.04 -15.66
C ALA A 124 -3.92 1.95 -15.41
N THR A 125 -3.21 2.10 -14.29
CA THR A 125 -2.36 1.07 -13.72
C THR A 125 -2.79 0.76 -12.31
N ILE A 126 -2.53 -0.46 -11.86
CA ILE A 126 -2.79 -0.91 -10.49
C ILE A 126 -1.51 -1.48 -9.87
N SER A 127 -1.26 -1.12 -8.62
CA SER A 127 -0.16 -1.63 -7.79
C SER A 127 -0.74 -2.09 -6.45
N ARG A 128 -0.18 -3.14 -5.84
CA ARG A 128 -0.78 -3.80 -4.66
C ARG A 128 0.22 -4.05 -3.54
N ILE A 129 -0.24 -3.94 -2.31
CA ILE A 129 0.45 -4.39 -1.10
C ILE A 129 -0.55 -5.22 -0.29
N ASP A 130 -0.39 -6.53 -0.27
CA ASP A 130 -1.28 -7.46 0.42
C ASP A 130 -0.54 -8.76 0.78
N ALA A 131 -1.28 -9.82 1.15
CA ALA A 131 -0.68 -11.08 1.59
C ALA A 131 0.22 -11.70 0.50
N ASP A 132 -0.14 -11.50 -0.77
CA ASP A 132 0.48 -12.10 -1.94
C ASP A 132 1.40 -11.12 -2.69
N HIS A 133 1.24 -9.81 -2.46
CA HIS A 133 2.03 -8.74 -3.08
C HIS A 133 2.84 -7.95 -2.06
N VAL A 134 4.13 -7.74 -2.32
CA VAL A 134 4.99 -6.88 -1.48
C VAL A 134 5.10 -7.42 -0.04
N ASN A 135 5.25 -8.74 0.11
CA ASN A 135 5.29 -9.42 1.41
C ASN A 135 6.61 -10.19 1.65
N PRO A 136 7.72 -9.47 1.87
CA PRO A 136 9.03 -10.11 2.04
C PRO A 136 9.13 -10.92 3.34
N LYS A 137 8.35 -10.60 4.37
CA LYS A 137 8.29 -11.41 5.59
C LYS A 137 7.74 -12.80 5.29
N GLN A 138 6.66 -12.90 4.51
CA GLN A 138 6.11 -14.21 4.12
C GLN A 138 7.13 -15.01 3.31
N LYS A 139 7.80 -14.36 2.34
CA LYS A 139 8.87 -15.03 1.58
C LYS A 139 10.01 -15.55 2.46
N TRP A 140 10.41 -14.80 3.49
CA TRP A 140 11.40 -15.25 4.47
C TRP A 140 10.89 -16.43 5.30
N ILE A 141 9.60 -16.44 5.69
CA ILE A 141 8.96 -17.58 6.36
C ILE A 141 8.99 -18.83 5.46
N ASP A 142 8.64 -18.68 4.18
CA ASP A 142 8.61 -19.78 3.21
C ASP A 142 10.00 -20.39 2.97
N LEU A 143 11.07 -19.60 3.15
CA LEU A 143 12.46 -20.06 3.10
C LEU A 143 12.93 -20.73 4.41
N GLY A 144 12.04 -20.92 5.39
CA GLY A 144 12.37 -21.54 6.67
C GLY A 144 12.85 -20.55 7.74
N SER A 145 12.61 -19.25 7.54
CA SER A 145 12.99 -18.19 8.47
C SER A 145 14.49 -18.18 8.85
N PRO A 146 15.42 -18.25 7.87
CA PRO A 146 16.85 -18.32 8.15
C PRO A 146 17.31 -17.11 8.97
N MET A 147 18.08 -17.38 10.02
CA MET A 147 18.68 -16.31 10.86
C MET A 147 19.76 -15.53 10.10
N TYR A 148 20.52 -16.23 9.24
CA TYR A 148 21.58 -15.67 8.41
C TYR A 148 21.37 -16.11 6.96
N PRO A 149 20.42 -15.48 6.24
CA PRO A 149 20.16 -15.85 4.85
C PRO A 149 21.39 -15.63 3.97
N ASP A 150 21.61 -16.53 3.01
CA ASP A 150 22.63 -16.32 1.99
C ASP A 150 22.19 -15.27 0.95
N GLN A 151 23.08 -14.91 0.02
CA GLN A 151 22.78 -13.89 -0.99
C GLN A 151 21.57 -14.27 -1.86
N LYS A 152 21.41 -15.55 -2.20
CA LYS A 152 20.31 -16.02 -3.06
C LYS A 152 18.97 -15.97 -2.31
N GLU A 153 18.97 -16.24 -1.01
CA GLU A 153 17.81 -16.07 -0.16
C GLU A 153 17.46 -14.58 0.01
N LEU A 154 18.46 -13.72 0.25
CA LEU A 154 18.28 -12.27 0.32
C LEU A 154 17.69 -11.70 -0.98
N ASP A 155 18.20 -12.10 -2.14
CA ASP A 155 17.69 -11.66 -3.44
C ASP A 155 16.21 -12.06 -3.62
N GLN A 156 15.84 -13.29 -3.22
CA GLN A 156 14.46 -13.75 -3.26
C GLN A 156 13.54 -12.98 -2.33
N ILE A 157 13.99 -12.68 -1.11
CA ILE A 157 13.24 -11.89 -0.12
C ILE A 157 13.11 -10.44 -0.60
N ASN A 158 14.15 -9.87 -1.17
CA ASN A 158 14.10 -8.50 -1.70
C ASN A 158 13.18 -8.40 -2.93
N GLN A 159 13.22 -9.41 -3.82
CA GLN A 159 12.35 -9.45 -4.99
C GLN A 159 10.86 -9.49 -4.62
N SER A 160 10.48 -10.16 -3.52
CA SER A 160 9.09 -10.17 -3.04
C SER A 160 8.67 -8.88 -2.33
N SER A 161 9.58 -7.92 -2.15
CA SER A 161 9.28 -6.56 -1.71
C SER A 161 9.08 -5.58 -2.87
N VAL A 162 9.40 -5.98 -4.11
CA VAL A 162 9.30 -5.08 -5.26
C VAL A 162 7.84 -4.73 -5.54
N LEU A 163 7.56 -3.43 -5.58
CA LEU A 163 6.27 -2.92 -6.00
C LEU A 163 6.16 -3.04 -7.52
N ASN A 164 5.20 -3.83 -8.00
CA ASN A 164 4.93 -3.99 -9.42
C ASN A 164 3.66 -3.23 -9.79
N SER A 165 3.68 -2.62 -10.96
CA SER A 165 2.56 -1.91 -11.56
C SER A 165 2.10 -2.69 -12.79
N GLU A 166 0.81 -2.95 -12.89
CA GLU A 166 0.20 -3.68 -14.01
C GLU A 166 -0.94 -2.86 -14.64
N PRO A 167 -1.26 -3.05 -15.94
CA PRO A 167 -2.38 -2.36 -16.57
C PRO A 167 -3.72 -2.70 -15.90
N GLN A 168 -4.49 -1.69 -15.54
CA GLN A 168 -5.85 -1.82 -15.01
C GLN A 168 -6.87 -1.43 -16.07
N LYS A 169 -7.87 -2.29 -16.28
CA LYS A 169 -8.97 -1.98 -17.20
C LYS A 169 -9.88 -0.90 -16.61
N ILE A 170 -10.21 0.09 -17.44
CA ILE A 170 -11.30 1.04 -17.23
C ILE A 170 -12.46 0.62 -18.13
N SER A 171 -13.66 0.50 -17.57
CA SER A 171 -14.89 0.28 -18.33
C SER A 171 -15.63 1.60 -18.49
N PHE A 172 -16.14 1.91 -19.68
CA PHE A 172 -16.86 3.15 -19.95
C PHE A 172 -18.33 2.86 -20.26
N GLU A 173 -19.24 3.52 -19.51
CA GLU A 173 -20.68 3.47 -19.70
C GLU A 173 -21.25 4.90 -19.56
N ASP A 174 -22.06 5.33 -20.54
CA ASP A 174 -22.71 6.65 -20.56
C ASP A 174 -21.75 7.85 -20.30
N GLY A 175 -20.51 7.76 -20.78
CA GLY A 175 -19.49 8.80 -20.63
C GLY A 175 -18.82 8.86 -19.25
N ASN A 176 -19.08 7.88 -18.37
CA ASN A 176 -18.38 7.72 -17.10
C ASN A 176 -17.51 6.46 -17.13
N GLY A 177 -16.34 6.53 -16.51
CA GLY A 177 -15.46 5.36 -16.38
C GLY A 177 -15.65 4.66 -15.05
N SER A 178 -15.29 3.38 -14.99
CA SER A 178 -15.24 2.61 -13.74
C SER A 178 -14.05 1.67 -13.72
N VAL A 179 -13.47 1.51 -12.53
CA VAL A 179 -12.44 0.51 -12.25
C VAL A 179 -12.94 -0.45 -11.17
N GLN A 180 -12.71 -1.74 -11.38
CA GLN A 180 -13.11 -2.80 -10.46
C GLN A 180 -11.93 -3.67 -10.10
N PHE A 181 -11.83 -4.03 -8.83
CA PHE A 181 -10.78 -4.90 -8.28
C PHE A 181 -11.21 -5.49 -6.95
N LYS A 182 -10.50 -6.54 -6.52
CA LYS A 182 -10.59 -7.11 -5.17
C LYS A 182 -9.51 -6.51 -4.27
N ILE A 183 -9.85 -6.31 -3.01
CA ILE A 183 -8.90 -5.91 -1.98
C ILE A 183 -9.06 -6.83 -0.74
N PRO A 184 -8.03 -7.64 -0.41
CA PRO A 184 -8.09 -8.51 0.76
C PRO A 184 -8.01 -7.71 2.07
N GLU A 185 -8.19 -8.41 3.19
CA GLU A 185 -7.98 -7.84 4.52
C GLU A 185 -6.60 -7.16 4.61
N ASN A 186 -6.55 -5.94 5.16
CA ASN A 186 -5.31 -5.16 5.30
C ASN A 186 -4.55 -4.92 3.98
N GLY A 187 -5.22 -5.08 2.84
CA GLY A 187 -4.68 -4.78 1.53
C GLY A 187 -4.61 -3.28 1.27
N ILE A 188 -3.64 -2.87 0.47
CA ILE A 188 -3.56 -1.54 -0.13
C ILE A 188 -3.49 -1.72 -1.65
N VAL A 189 -4.22 -0.88 -2.36
CA VAL A 189 -4.24 -0.80 -3.82
C VAL A 189 -4.00 0.64 -4.22
N GLU A 190 -3.00 0.89 -5.06
CA GLU A 190 -2.82 2.16 -5.75
C GLU A 190 -3.36 2.02 -7.16
N ILE A 191 -4.25 2.92 -7.58
CA ILE A 191 -4.67 3.07 -8.97
C ILE A 191 -4.24 4.44 -9.45
N LYS A 192 -3.44 4.47 -10.51
CA LYS A 192 -3.06 5.70 -11.21
C LYS A 192 -3.78 5.75 -12.53
N ILE A 193 -4.42 6.88 -12.84
CA ILE A 193 -5.23 7.09 -14.04
C ILE A 193 -4.68 8.29 -14.79
N PHE A 194 -4.37 8.08 -16.07
CA PHE A 194 -3.75 9.05 -16.97
C PHE A 194 -4.76 9.39 -18.07
N CYS A 195 -5.16 10.65 -18.14
CA CYS A 195 -6.13 11.17 -19.13
C CYS A 195 -5.45 11.93 -20.27
#